data_AF-B2WMV6-F1
#
_entry.id   AF-B2WMV6-F1
#
_cell.length_a   1.000
_cell.length_b   1.000
_cell.length_c   1.000
_cell.angle_alpha   90.00
_cell.angle_beta   90.00
_cell.angle_gamma   90.00
#
_symmetry.space_group_name_H-M   'P 1'
#
loop_
_entity.id
_entity.type
_entity.pdbx_description
1 polymer ?
#
loop_
_entity_poly.entity_id
_entity_poly.type
_entity_poly.pdbx_seq_one_letter_code
_entity_poly.pdbx_strand_id
1 'polypeptide(L)'
;MEAFDACDNRPVWQLHSHTSQLPGDEKNAQLSRPELGPLMNYDEISLGLWLHRREAIFPLHTIQEGRKPFQAIIVIQVPPGGWNMRGYRRRCARARSAAMGQRYVVREAKTRQELDDIMTVIWAANYTPYEPFLQLYFPVLGYTAAHREAAIAESRERFWRQHQEDTSSHWFYAFDTVTNRAVGCAQWVVSTSNPFASGTPKLAAPWWPEGECRRFCESILNQVYRPRASWMTRPHCALNWMAVDPGHRLRGIGCLLMDVGVARADELDLECWLEASEMGKPLYEKFGYQSLLKVAFDNQKPNASDEWRRCAHEMTPPPIFTMWRPRKSLHAGGQGELRMPWALGTER
;
A
#
# COMPACT_ATOMS: atom_id res chain seq x y z
N MET A 1 21.45 -34.37 10.44
CA MET A 1 21.00 -33.17 9.72
C MET A 1 20.70 -32.12 10.78
N GLU A 2 21.55 -31.10 10.91
CA GLU A 2 21.39 -30.04 11.91
C GLU A 2 20.35 -29.04 11.42
N ALA A 3 19.28 -28.82 12.19
CA ALA A 3 18.32 -27.76 11.93
C ALA A 3 18.75 -26.53 12.74
N PHE A 4 19.08 -25.44 12.04
CA PHE A 4 19.43 -24.17 12.63
C PHE A 4 18.18 -23.33 12.90
N ASP A 5 18.15 -22.63 14.04
CA ASP A 5 17.16 -21.59 14.31
C ASP A 5 17.41 -20.40 13.36
N ALA A 6 16.43 -20.10 12.50
CA ALA A 6 16.52 -19.04 11.50
C ALA A 6 16.68 -17.63 12.11
N CYS A 7 16.56 -17.46 13.43
CA CYS A 7 16.73 -16.16 14.10
C CYS A 7 18.11 -15.94 14.75
N ASP A 8 18.86 -16.98 15.17
CA ASP A 8 20.04 -16.78 16.03
C ASP A 8 21.28 -17.61 15.67
N ASN A 9 21.24 -18.42 14.60
CA ASN A 9 22.37 -19.24 14.13
C ASN A 9 23.11 -20.05 15.24
N ARG A 10 22.39 -20.45 16.29
CA ARG A 10 22.89 -21.37 17.32
C ARG A 10 22.34 -22.78 17.07
N PRO A 11 23.14 -23.85 17.27
CA PRO A 11 22.66 -25.21 17.17
C PRO A 11 21.74 -25.51 18.36
N VAL A 12 20.54 -26.05 18.11
CA VAL A 12 19.54 -26.26 19.18
C VAL A 12 19.53 -27.70 19.73
N TRP A 13 20.06 -28.74 19.06
CA TRP A 13 20.02 -30.13 19.61
C TRP A 13 21.11 -31.10 19.08
N GLN A 14 21.50 -32.09 19.91
CA GLN A 14 22.14 -33.36 19.51
C GLN A 14 21.08 -34.47 19.42
N LEU A 15 21.07 -35.25 18.34
CA LEU A 15 20.13 -36.35 18.12
C LEU A 15 20.57 -37.60 18.91
N HIS A 16 19.74 -38.10 19.82
CA HIS A 16 19.84 -39.49 20.29
C HIS A 16 18.76 -40.32 19.61
N SER A 17 19.16 -41.27 18.77
CA SER A 17 18.25 -42.22 18.14
C SER A 17 17.88 -43.31 19.13
N HIS A 18 16.60 -43.41 19.50
CA HIS A 18 16.04 -44.63 20.07
C HIS A 18 15.14 -45.30 19.05
N THR A 19 15.54 -46.49 18.60
CA THR A 19 14.71 -47.42 17.84
C THR A 19 13.97 -48.32 18.82
N SER A 20 12.64 -48.22 18.89
CA SER A 20 11.79 -49.25 19.50
C SER A 20 10.95 -49.92 18.41
N GLN A 21 11.16 -51.21 18.20
CA GLN A 21 10.27 -52.06 17.40
C GLN A 21 8.97 -52.27 18.19
N LEU A 22 7.81 -52.02 17.57
CA LEU A 22 6.52 -52.46 18.09
C LEU A 22 6.23 -53.88 17.57
N PRO A 23 5.76 -54.83 18.41
CA PRO A 23 5.32 -56.13 17.96
C PRO A 23 3.95 -56.04 17.28
N GLY A 24 3.77 -56.86 16.23
CA GLY A 24 2.54 -56.93 15.46
C GLY A 24 1.43 -57.66 16.20
N ASP A 25 0.19 -57.40 15.76
CA ASP A 25 -0.79 -58.45 15.52
C ASP A 25 -1.92 -57.92 14.64
N GLU A 26 -2.22 -58.73 13.61
CA GLU A 26 -3.31 -58.56 12.67
C GLU A 26 -4.67 -58.70 13.37
N LYS A 27 -5.64 -57.85 13.02
CA LYS A 27 -7.04 -58.28 12.81
C LYS A 27 -7.79 -57.28 11.96
N ASN A 28 -8.27 -57.80 10.83
CA ASN A 28 -9.16 -57.18 9.87
C ASN A 28 -10.40 -56.55 10.51
N ALA A 29 -10.68 -55.29 10.18
CA ALA A 29 -12.02 -54.76 10.14
C ALA A 29 -12.15 -53.88 8.88
N GLN A 30 -12.87 -54.40 7.89
CA GLN A 30 -13.34 -53.65 6.74
C GLN A 30 -14.26 -52.52 7.22
N LEU A 31 -13.90 -51.28 6.89
CA LEU A 31 -14.83 -50.15 6.91
C LEU A 31 -14.79 -49.45 5.55
N SER A 32 -15.97 -49.38 4.98
CA SER A 32 -16.34 -49.00 3.63
C SER A 32 -15.89 -47.60 3.24
N ARG A 33 -15.50 -47.43 1.97
CA ARG A 33 -15.33 -46.11 1.32
C ARG A 33 -16.63 -45.30 1.40
N PRO A 34 -16.58 -44.00 1.74
CA PRO A 34 -17.54 -43.03 1.25
C PRO A 34 -17.00 -42.33 0.00
N GLU A 35 -17.92 -42.08 -0.92
CA GLU A 35 -17.77 -41.45 -2.22
C GLU A 35 -17.22 -40.01 -2.13
N LEU A 36 -16.37 -39.65 -3.10
CA LEU A 36 -15.87 -38.29 -3.29
C LEU A 36 -16.98 -37.41 -3.89
N GLY A 37 -17.61 -36.59 -3.05
CA GLY A 37 -18.41 -35.42 -3.46
C GLY A 37 -17.52 -34.18 -3.73
N PRO A 38 -18.03 -33.14 -4.42
CA PRO A 38 -17.21 -32.18 -5.14
C PRO A 38 -16.46 -31.19 -4.24
N LEU A 39 -15.28 -30.80 -4.72
CA LEU A 39 -14.36 -29.80 -4.16
C LEU A 39 -15.09 -28.57 -3.59
N MET A 40 -15.00 -28.37 -2.26
CA MET A 40 -15.30 -27.11 -1.61
C MET A 40 -14.01 -26.31 -1.32
N ASN A 41 -14.18 -24.99 -1.41
CA ASN A 41 -13.20 -23.92 -1.45
C ASN A 41 -12.20 -23.88 -0.27
N TYR A 42 -10.98 -23.47 -0.57
CA TYR A 42 -9.96 -23.05 0.40
C TYR A 42 -10.40 -21.74 1.06
N ASP A 43 -11.17 -21.77 2.16
CA ASP A 43 -11.32 -20.60 3.04
C ASP A 43 -11.75 -20.90 4.51
N GLU A 44 -11.81 -22.17 4.95
CA GLU A 44 -12.10 -22.51 6.36
C GLU A 44 -11.04 -23.41 7.01
N ILE A 45 -9.76 -22.99 6.98
CA ILE A 45 -8.77 -23.46 7.97
C ILE A 45 -8.37 -22.27 8.83
N SER A 46 -9.34 -21.77 9.59
CA SER A 46 -9.13 -20.92 10.74
C SER A 46 -10.27 -21.20 11.71
N LEU A 47 -9.90 -21.48 12.96
CA LEU A 47 -10.73 -21.97 14.07
C LEU A 47 -11.06 -23.47 14.04
N GLY A 48 -10.28 -24.24 14.79
CA GLY A 48 -10.66 -25.59 15.19
C GLY A 48 -9.52 -26.44 15.74
N LEU A 49 -8.82 -25.98 16.79
CA LEU A 49 -7.98 -26.87 17.58
C LEU A 49 -8.37 -26.74 19.04
N TRP A 50 -9.33 -27.59 19.41
CA TRP A 50 -9.76 -27.83 20.76
C TRP A 50 -8.64 -28.59 21.49
N LEU A 51 -8.22 -28.03 22.62
CA LEU A 51 -7.34 -28.67 23.59
C LEU A 51 -7.94 -30.01 24.04
N HIS A 52 -7.24 -31.14 23.87
CA HIS A 52 -7.16 -32.23 24.85
C HIS A 52 -6.19 -33.35 24.43
N ARG A 53 -4.90 -33.09 24.63
CA ARG A 53 -3.77 -33.98 25.01
C ARG A 53 -2.48 -33.30 24.54
N ARG A 54 -1.41 -33.40 25.34
CA ARG A 54 -0.20 -32.56 25.27
C ARG A 54 0.73 -32.91 24.08
N GLU A 55 0.20 -32.93 22.87
CA GLU A 55 0.97 -33.16 21.64
C GLU A 55 0.43 -32.24 20.53
N ALA A 56 1.30 -31.44 19.94
CA ALA A 56 0.98 -30.65 18.75
C ALA A 56 1.47 -31.42 17.52
N ILE A 57 0.53 -31.89 16.69
CA ILE A 57 0.84 -32.52 15.41
C ILE A 57 0.70 -31.45 14.34
N PHE A 58 1.80 -31.11 13.65
CA PHE A 58 1.79 -30.18 12.52
C PHE A 58 1.58 -30.93 11.20
N PRO A 59 0.90 -30.34 10.19
CA PRO A 59 0.75 -30.97 8.89
C PRO A 59 2.10 -31.08 8.16
N LEU A 60 2.31 -32.23 7.50
CA LEU A 60 3.53 -32.59 6.76
C LEU A 60 3.86 -31.59 5.65
N HIS A 61 5.12 -31.16 5.56
CA HIS A 61 5.72 -30.81 4.27
C HIS A 61 6.29 -32.08 3.64
N THR A 62 5.84 -32.42 2.42
CA THR A 62 6.48 -33.43 1.59
C THR A 62 7.84 -32.90 1.13
N ILE A 63 8.92 -33.31 1.80
CA ILE A 63 10.28 -33.07 1.31
C ILE A 63 10.58 -34.16 0.28
N GLN A 64 10.64 -33.77 -1.00
CA GLN A 64 11.14 -34.66 -2.04
C GLN A 64 12.66 -34.56 -2.11
N GLU A 65 13.35 -35.54 -1.53
CA GLU A 65 14.68 -35.95 -1.97
C GLU A 65 14.64 -37.44 -2.31
N GLY A 66 15.38 -37.82 -3.36
CA GLY A 66 15.19 -39.04 -4.12
C GLY A 66 15.11 -40.35 -3.31
N ARG A 67 14.09 -41.14 -3.67
CA ARG A 67 13.84 -42.57 -3.41
C ARG A 67 13.33 -42.97 -2.01
N LYS A 68 12.01 -43.21 -2.02
CA LYS A 68 11.08 -43.81 -1.03
C LYS A 68 10.54 -42.85 0.04
N PRO A 69 9.20 -42.68 0.14
CA PRO A 69 8.60 -41.91 1.23
C PRO A 69 8.74 -42.70 2.53
N PHE A 70 9.35 -42.09 3.55
CA PHE A 70 9.24 -42.55 4.94
C PHE A 70 8.39 -41.56 5.72
N GLN A 71 7.42 -42.07 6.48
CA GLN A 71 6.69 -41.27 7.45
C GLN A 71 7.53 -41.16 8.73
N ALA A 72 8.02 -39.96 9.03
CA ALA A 72 8.63 -39.66 10.32
C ALA A 72 7.66 -38.79 11.12
N ILE A 73 7.24 -39.28 12.29
CA ILE A 73 6.50 -38.47 13.28
C ILE A 73 7.57 -37.73 14.10
N ILE A 74 7.66 -36.42 13.93
CA ILE A 74 8.53 -35.58 14.77
C ILE A 74 7.74 -35.23 16.03
N VAL A 75 8.03 -35.92 17.14
CA VAL A 75 7.49 -35.58 18.46
C VAL A 75 8.37 -34.48 19.07
N ILE A 76 7.88 -33.24 19.08
CA ILE A 76 8.58 -32.11 19.72
C ILE A 76 8.19 -32.08 21.19
N GLN A 77 9.14 -32.38 22.10
CA GLN A 77 8.93 -32.15 23.54
C GLN A 77 8.98 -30.63 23.83
N VAL A 78 7.87 -30.09 24.31
CA VAL A 78 7.77 -28.68 24.72
C VAL A 78 8.33 -28.54 26.14
N PRO A 79 9.31 -27.63 26.39
CA PRO A 79 9.82 -27.40 27.73
C PRO A 79 8.73 -26.83 28.67
N PRO A 80 8.82 -27.09 29.99
CA PRO A 80 7.85 -26.64 30.96
C PRO A 80 7.96 -25.12 31.18
N GLY A 81 7.22 -24.37 30.38
CA GLY A 81 7.15 -22.92 30.43
C GLY A 81 6.39 -22.45 29.20
N GLY A 82 5.09 -22.18 29.36
CA GLY A 82 4.16 -21.93 28.26
C GLY A 82 4.72 -20.97 27.20
N TRP A 83 4.45 -21.30 25.92
CA TRP A 83 4.83 -20.47 24.79
C TRP A 83 4.16 -19.10 24.87
N ASN A 84 4.93 -18.04 25.16
CA ASN A 84 4.44 -16.67 25.02
C ASN A 84 4.37 -16.31 23.52
N MET A 85 3.29 -16.76 22.85
CA MET A 85 3.03 -16.48 21.44
C MET A 85 2.96 -14.99 21.13
N ARG A 86 2.55 -14.13 22.08
CA ARG A 86 2.55 -12.67 21.90
C ARG A 86 3.97 -12.11 21.86
N GLY A 87 4.85 -12.59 22.74
CA GLY A 87 6.28 -12.23 22.76
C GLY A 87 7.03 -12.75 21.53
N TYR A 88 6.73 -13.97 21.09
CA TYR A 88 7.28 -14.54 19.85
C TYR A 88 6.83 -13.76 18.61
N ARG A 89 5.52 -13.49 18.46
CA ARG A 89 4.98 -12.66 17.35
C ARG A 89 5.58 -11.25 17.34
N ARG A 90 5.76 -10.62 18.50
CA ARG A 90 6.41 -9.29 18.60
C ARG A 90 7.89 -9.33 18.20
N ARG A 91 8.63 -10.37 18.60
CA ARG A 91 10.03 -10.56 18.19
C ARG A 91 10.15 -10.82 16.69
N CYS A 92 9.33 -11.69 16.12
CA CYS A 92 9.28 -11.91 14.67
C CYS A 92 8.88 -10.65 13.89
N ALA A 93 7.92 -9.86 14.40
CA ALA A 93 7.54 -8.59 13.77
C ALA A 93 8.68 -7.57 13.80
N ARG A 94 9.41 -7.48 14.92
CA ARG A 94 10.56 -6.57 15.07
C ARG A 94 11.75 -7.02 14.21
N ALA A 95 12.04 -8.32 14.13
CA ALA A 95 13.06 -8.89 13.25
C ALA A 95 12.71 -8.71 11.76
N ARG A 96 11.43 -8.90 11.37
CA ARG A 96 10.95 -8.61 10.01
C ARG A 96 11.02 -7.11 9.69
N SER A 97 10.71 -6.24 10.65
CA SER A 97 10.84 -4.79 10.50
C SER A 97 12.32 -4.37 10.33
N ALA A 98 13.22 -4.99 11.08
CA ALA A 98 14.66 -4.73 10.97
C ALA A 98 15.24 -5.28 9.64
N ALA A 99 14.82 -6.46 9.20
CA ALA A 99 15.20 -7.04 7.91
C ALA A 99 14.60 -6.27 6.72
N MET A 100 13.39 -5.71 6.85
CA MET A 100 12.82 -4.81 5.84
C MET A 100 13.62 -3.51 5.70
N GLY A 101 14.07 -2.93 6.81
CA GLY A 101 14.93 -1.74 6.81
C GLY A 101 16.31 -1.96 6.16
N GLN A 102 16.71 -3.22 5.93
CA GLN A 102 17.92 -3.57 5.18
C GLN A 102 17.67 -3.70 3.67
N ARG A 103 16.46 -4.06 3.25
CA ARG A 103 16.12 -4.25 1.83
C ARG A 103 15.55 -2.99 1.18
N TYR A 104 14.58 -2.35 1.81
CA TYR A 104 13.89 -1.19 1.26
C TYR A 104 14.37 0.07 1.97
N VAL A 105 15.04 0.94 1.23
CA VAL A 105 15.58 2.21 1.75
C VAL A 105 14.79 3.36 1.14
N VAL A 106 14.20 4.22 1.98
CA VAL A 106 13.54 5.42 1.49
C VAL A 106 14.56 6.53 1.26
N ARG A 107 14.47 7.20 0.11
CA ARG A 107 15.32 8.33 -0.28
C ARG A 107 14.45 9.44 -0.85
N GLU A 108 14.90 10.69 -0.71
CA GLU A 108 14.31 11.82 -1.41
C GLU A 108 14.97 11.97 -2.77
N ALA A 109 14.19 12.17 -3.83
CA ALA A 109 14.72 12.42 -5.17
C ALA A 109 15.36 13.81 -5.23
N LYS A 110 16.58 13.88 -5.75
CA LYS A 110 17.34 15.14 -5.94
C LYS A 110 17.78 15.34 -7.39
N THR A 111 17.71 14.29 -8.19
CA THR A 111 18.16 14.29 -9.58
C THR A 111 17.02 13.97 -10.54
N ARG A 112 17.20 14.38 -11.80
CA ARG A 112 16.30 14.03 -12.91
C ARG A 112 16.10 12.52 -13.03
N GLN A 113 17.20 11.76 -12.95
CA GLN A 113 17.18 10.31 -13.10
C GLN A 113 16.34 9.63 -12.01
N GLU A 114 16.46 10.06 -10.75
CA GLU A 114 15.65 9.51 -9.66
C GLU A 114 14.16 9.77 -9.85
N LEU A 115 13.80 10.95 -10.38
CA LEU A 115 12.41 11.26 -10.70
C LEU A 115 11.90 10.46 -11.91
N ASP A 116 12.76 10.17 -12.89
CA ASP A 116 12.42 9.28 -14.01
C ASP A 116 12.18 7.84 -13.57
N ASP A 117 12.95 7.36 -12.59
CA ASP A 117 12.77 6.06 -11.97
C ASP A 117 11.45 6.01 -11.19
N ILE A 118 11.11 7.07 -10.44
CA ILE A 118 9.80 7.24 -9.80
C ILE A 118 8.67 7.18 -10.82
N MET A 119 8.79 7.91 -11.94
CA MET A 119 7.77 7.90 -12.98
C MET A 119 7.57 6.49 -13.54
N THR A 120 8.65 5.71 -13.69
CA THR A 120 8.57 4.31 -14.11
C THR A 120 7.72 3.47 -13.13
N VAL A 121 7.86 3.70 -11.82
CA VAL A 121 7.04 3.05 -10.79
C VAL A 121 5.57 3.46 -10.90
N ILE A 122 5.27 4.75 -11.09
CA ILE A 122 3.88 5.24 -11.24
C ILE A 122 3.21 4.57 -12.45
N TRP A 123 3.89 4.57 -13.59
CA TRP A 123 3.40 3.92 -14.80
C TRP A 123 3.20 2.41 -14.63
N ALA A 124 4.09 1.72 -13.89
CA ALA A 124 3.95 0.30 -13.61
C ALA A 124 2.80 -0.02 -12.63
N ALA A 125 2.63 0.80 -11.60
CA ALA A 125 1.58 0.64 -10.60
C ALA A 125 0.17 0.82 -11.17
N ASN A 126 0.04 1.62 -12.23
CA ASN A 126 -1.25 1.97 -12.82
C ASN A 126 -2.04 0.78 -13.40
N TYR A 127 -1.38 -0.23 -13.98
CA TYR A 127 -2.08 -1.21 -14.84
C TYR A 127 -2.53 -2.48 -14.11
N THR A 128 -2.18 -2.63 -12.84
CA THR A 128 -2.47 -3.85 -12.09
C THR A 128 -2.91 -3.50 -10.67
N PRO A 129 -4.22 -3.39 -10.36
CA PRO A 129 -5.31 -3.26 -11.33
C PRO A 129 -5.25 -1.91 -12.05
N TYR A 130 -5.93 -1.83 -13.19
CA TYR A 130 -6.02 -0.59 -13.96
C TYR A 130 -6.80 0.49 -13.19
N GLU A 131 -6.18 1.66 -13.00
CA GLU A 131 -6.79 2.82 -12.34
C GLU A 131 -7.06 3.95 -13.36
N PRO A 132 -8.32 4.20 -13.77
CA PRO A 132 -8.65 5.23 -14.77
C PRO A 132 -8.18 6.64 -14.38
N PHE A 133 -8.06 6.90 -13.07
CA PHE A 133 -7.61 8.19 -12.53
C PHE A 133 -6.26 8.63 -13.11
N LEU A 134 -5.34 7.69 -13.34
CA LEU A 134 -4.01 8.00 -13.86
C LEU A 134 -4.04 8.38 -15.34
N GLN A 135 -5.01 7.90 -16.12
CA GLN A 135 -5.16 8.33 -17.53
C GLN A 135 -5.46 9.83 -17.63
N LEU A 136 -6.11 10.42 -16.63
CA LEU A 136 -6.36 11.86 -16.57
C LEU A 136 -5.05 12.66 -16.51
N TYR A 137 -4.03 12.15 -15.82
CA TYR A 137 -2.71 12.78 -15.67
C TYR A 137 -1.69 12.33 -16.71
N PHE A 138 -1.88 11.14 -17.30
CA PHE A 138 -0.95 10.48 -18.21
C PHE A 138 -1.68 9.99 -19.48
N PRO A 139 -2.23 10.90 -20.29
CA PRO A 139 -2.97 10.49 -21.49
C PRO A 139 -2.06 9.80 -22.49
N VAL A 140 -2.43 8.58 -22.89
CA VAL A 140 -1.86 7.95 -24.07
C VAL A 140 -2.71 8.39 -25.28
N LEU A 141 -2.17 9.32 -26.07
CA LEU A 141 -2.86 9.92 -27.21
C LEU A 141 -2.73 9.04 -28.46
N GLY A 142 -3.30 7.84 -28.40
CA GLY A 142 -3.33 6.87 -29.50
C GLY A 142 -3.23 5.42 -29.01
N TYR A 143 -3.05 4.48 -29.93
CA TYR A 143 -3.18 3.04 -29.64
C TYR A 143 -1.91 2.22 -29.92
N THR A 144 -0.78 2.88 -30.12
CA THR A 144 0.49 2.21 -30.48
C THR A 144 1.50 2.32 -29.35
N ALA A 145 2.52 1.46 -29.38
CA ALA A 145 3.65 1.55 -28.45
C ALA A 145 4.32 2.93 -28.48
N ALA A 146 4.47 3.52 -29.68
CA ALA A 146 5.04 4.86 -29.85
C ALA A 146 4.21 5.95 -29.14
N HIS A 147 2.87 5.86 -29.17
CA HIS A 147 2.03 6.80 -28.41
C HIS A 147 2.22 6.65 -26.90
N ARG A 148 2.42 5.42 -26.41
CA ARG A 148 2.70 5.15 -24.99
C ARG A 148 4.07 5.68 -24.58
N GLU A 149 5.09 5.47 -25.41
CA GLU A 149 6.44 6.00 -25.18
C GLU A 149 6.45 7.54 -25.16
N ALA A 150 5.72 8.17 -26.08
CA ALA A 150 5.54 9.62 -26.10
C ALA A 150 4.86 10.15 -24.83
N ALA A 151 3.82 9.47 -24.33
CA ALA A 151 3.15 9.83 -23.07
C ALA A 151 4.09 9.69 -21.86
N ILE A 152 4.94 8.66 -21.83
CA ILE A 152 5.96 8.51 -20.78
C ILE A 152 6.97 9.66 -20.84
N ALA A 153 7.49 9.97 -22.03
CA ALA A 153 8.45 11.06 -22.21
C ALA A 153 7.86 12.42 -21.81
N GLU A 154 6.63 12.73 -22.24
CA GLU A 154 5.90 13.94 -21.84
C GLU A 154 5.74 14.02 -20.32
N SER A 155 5.26 12.94 -19.70
CA SER A 155 5.00 12.92 -18.26
C SER A 155 6.27 13.12 -17.44
N ARG A 156 7.38 12.50 -17.85
CA ARG A 156 8.69 12.71 -17.22
C ARG A 156 9.07 14.18 -17.29
N GLU A 157 9.02 14.80 -18.47
CA GLU A 157 9.41 16.21 -18.64
C GLU A 157 8.56 17.15 -17.81
N ARG A 158 7.24 16.97 -17.85
CA ARG A 158 6.32 17.79 -17.07
C ARG A 158 6.54 17.67 -15.56
N PHE A 159 6.69 16.45 -15.04
CA PHE A 159 6.88 16.24 -13.60
C PHE A 159 8.24 16.76 -13.11
N TRP A 160 9.28 16.68 -13.94
CA TRP A 160 10.56 17.30 -13.61
C TRP A 160 10.48 18.82 -13.56
N ARG A 161 9.89 19.45 -14.57
CA ARG A 161 9.68 20.90 -14.56
C ARG A 161 8.88 21.33 -13.31
N GLN A 162 7.78 20.65 -13.02
CA GLN A 162 6.96 20.93 -11.83
C GLN A 162 7.76 20.77 -10.52
N HIS A 163 8.60 19.73 -10.42
CA HIS A 163 9.44 19.52 -9.25
C HIS A 163 10.50 20.63 -9.08
N GLN A 164 11.03 21.17 -10.18
CA GLN A 164 11.97 22.30 -10.13
C GLN A 164 11.28 23.62 -9.76
N GLU A 165 10.04 23.81 -10.18
CA GLU A 165 9.25 25.03 -9.94
C GLU A 165 8.68 25.11 -8.52
N ASP A 166 8.30 23.96 -7.94
CA ASP A 166 7.65 23.89 -6.63
C ASP A 166 8.59 23.38 -5.54
N THR A 167 9.16 24.31 -4.77
CA THR A 167 10.04 24.01 -3.63
C THR A 167 9.33 23.38 -2.44
N SER A 168 7.99 23.41 -2.40
CA SER A 168 7.19 22.74 -1.36
C SER A 168 6.94 21.26 -1.67
N SER A 169 7.20 20.82 -2.90
CA SER A 169 6.98 19.46 -3.37
C SER A 169 8.21 18.57 -3.19
N HIS A 170 8.10 17.58 -2.32
CA HIS A 170 9.12 16.59 -2.01
C HIS A 170 8.73 15.19 -2.53
N TRP A 171 9.53 14.65 -3.43
CA TRP A 171 9.37 13.29 -3.94
C TRP A 171 10.26 12.32 -3.17
N PHE A 172 9.66 11.28 -2.60
CA PHE A 172 10.36 10.19 -1.94
C PHE A 172 10.15 8.89 -2.72
N TYR A 173 11.15 8.02 -2.69
CA TYR A 173 11.08 6.70 -3.30
C TYR A 173 11.66 5.62 -2.40
N ALA A 174 11.10 4.42 -2.48
CA ALA A 174 11.61 3.23 -1.83
C ALA A 174 12.52 2.50 -2.83
N PHE A 175 13.80 2.42 -2.49
CA PHE A 175 14.84 1.73 -3.24
C PHE A 175 15.00 0.29 -2.75
N ASP A 176 14.85 -0.70 -3.62
CA ASP A 176 15.12 -2.10 -3.31
C ASP A 176 16.60 -2.40 -3.54
N THR A 177 17.35 -2.62 -2.46
CA THR A 177 18.81 -2.89 -2.51
C THR A 177 19.15 -4.22 -3.18
N VAL A 178 18.19 -5.15 -3.31
CA VAL A 178 18.41 -6.44 -3.99
C VAL A 178 18.27 -6.30 -5.50
N THR A 179 17.28 -5.54 -5.96
CA THR A 179 17.03 -5.35 -7.41
C THR A 179 17.69 -4.10 -7.98
N ASN A 180 18.23 -3.24 -7.11
CA ASN A 180 18.88 -1.98 -7.43
C ASN A 180 17.96 -1.01 -8.21
N ARG A 181 16.68 -0.95 -7.83
CA ARG A 181 15.64 -0.14 -8.51
C ARG A 181 14.68 0.51 -7.52
N ALA A 182 14.07 1.62 -7.94
CA ALA A 182 12.91 2.18 -7.26
C ALA A 182 11.69 1.23 -7.40
N VAL A 183 10.97 1.00 -6.31
CA VAL A 183 9.82 0.07 -6.26
C VAL A 183 8.58 0.69 -5.60
N GLY A 184 8.68 1.93 -5.12
CA GLY A 184 7.57 2.69 -4.58
C GLY A 184 7.92 4.17 -4.52
N CYS A 185 6.92 5.04 -4.50
CA CYS A 185 7.13 6.48 -4.42
C CYS A 185 5.98 7.21 -3.73
N ALA A 186 6.29 8.33 -3.06
CA ALA A 186 5.34 9.28 -2.51
C ALA A 186 5.70 10.71 -2.93
N GLN A 187 4.70 11.54 -3.22
CA GLN A 187 4.87 13.00 -3.30
C GLN A 187 4.20 13.67 -2.10
N TRP A 188 5.02 14.27 -1.24
CA TRP A 188 4.56 15.10 -0.14
C TRP A 188 4.75 16.56 -0.46
N VAL A 189 3.69 17.35 -0.32
CA VAL A 189 3.74 18.81 -0.44
C VAL A 189 3.64 19.40 0.96
N VAL A 190 4.63 20.17 1.38
CA VAL A 190 4.69 20.77 2.72
C VAL A 190 4.46 22.27 2.61
N SER A 191 3.26 22.72 2.97
CA SER A 191 2.89 24.13 2.97
C SER A 191 2.94 24.70 4.38
N THR A 192 3.87 25.62 4.62
CA THR A 192 4.00 26.35 5.91
C THR A 192 3.15 27.61 5.99
N SER A 193 2.48 27.97 4.90
CA SER A 193 1.47 29.02 4.80
C SER A 193 0.19 28.45 4.15
N ASN A 194 -0.91 29.20 4.18
CA ASN A 194 -2.15 28.83 3.50
C ASN A 194 -1.98 28.89 1.96
N PRO A 195 -1.99 27.74 1.24
CA PRO A 195 -1.79 27.74 -0.22
C PRO A 195 -2.99 28.30 -0.99
N PHE A 196 -4.11 28.57 -0.33
CA PHE A 196 -5.35 29.11 -0.92
C PHE A 196 -5.63 30.56 -0.49
N ALA A 197 -4.64 31.27 0.04
CA ALA A 197 -4.80 32.67 0.45
C ALA A 197 -5.27 33.57 -0.71
N SER A 198 -4.83 33.29 -1.94
CA SER A 198 -5.26 33.99 -3.17
C SER A 198 -6.57 33.44 -3.78
N GLY A 199 -7.27 32.57 -3.06
CA GLY A 199 -8.46 31.86 -3.54
C GLY A 199 -8.14 30.51 -4.17
N THR A 200 -9.20 29.78 -4.55
CA THR A 200 -9.09 28.47 -5.18
C THR A 200 -8.68 28.60 -6.65
N PRO A 201 -7.51 28.10 -7.07
CA PRO A 201 -7.17 28.08 -8.47
C PRO A 201 -8.09 27.12 -9.23
N LYS A 202 -8.47 27.51 -10.45
CA LYS A 202 -9.12 26.60 -11.39
C LYS A 202 -8.05 25.73 -12.04
N LEU A 203 -8.11 24.43 -11.85
CA LEU A 203 -7.14 23.49 -12.41
C LEU A 203 -7.33 23.36 -13.92
N ALA A 204 -6.23 23.41 -14.66
CA ALA A 204 -6.15 23.20 -16.10
C ALA A 204 -5.34 21.95 -16.42
N ALA A 205 -5.60 21.31 -17.56
CA ALA A 205 -4.93 20.09 -17.99
C ALA A 205 -4.23 20.26 -19.35
N PRO A 206 -3.19 21.13 -19.45
CA PRO A 206 -2.56 21.48 -20.72
C PRO A 206 -1.90 20.30 -21.45
N TRP A 207 -1.61 19.20 -20.76
CA TRP A 207 -1.06 17.96 -21.34
C TRP A 207 -2.08 17.18 -22.19
N TRP A 208 -3.37 17.49 -22.09
CA TRP A 208 -4.37 17.03 -23.04
C TRP A 208 -4.45 18.00 -24.22
N PRO A 209 -4.70 17.55 -25.47
CA PRO A 209 -5.03 18.46 -26.57
C PRO A 209 -6.28 19.29 -26.28
N GLU A 210 -6.38 20.49 -26.85
CA GLU A 210 -7.61 21.29 -26.77
C GLU A 210 -8.80 20.51 -27.33
N GLY A 211 -9.90 20.45 -26.56
CA GLY A 211 -11.08 19.70 -26.95
C GLY A 211 -11.92 19.22 -25.77
N GLU A 212 -12.92 18.39 -26.07
CA GLU A 212 -13.87 17.87 -25.08
C GLU A 212 -13.18 17.01 -24.00
N CYS A 213 -12.18 16.20 -24.33
CA CYS A 213 -11.52 15.35 -23.32
C CYS A 213 -10.60 16.14 -22.37
N ARG A 214 -9.98 17.25 -22.81
CA ARG A 214 -9.34 18.20 -21.87
C ARG A 214 -10.38 18.79 -20.91
N ARG A 215 -11.52 19.27 -21.42
CA ARG A 215 -12.61 19.80 -20.58
C ARG A 215 -13.15 18.76 -19.60
N PHE A 216 -13.26 17.50 -20.02
CA PHE A 216 -13.65 16.40 -19.15
C PHE A 216 -12.62 16.18 -18.05
N CYS A 217 -11.34 16.09 -18.39
CA CYS A 217 -10.25 15.96 -17.43
C CYS A 217 -10.26 17.11 -16.41
N GLU A 218 -10.34 18.36 -16.88
CA GLU A 218 -10.44 19.54 -16.02
C GLU A 218 -11.67 19.50 -15.11
N SER A 219 -12.82 19.00 -15.60
CA SER A 219 -14.02 18.82 -14.76
C SER A 219 -13.75 17.90 -13.58
N ILE A 220 -13.13 16.74 -13.81
CA ILE A 220 -12.77 15.78 -12.75
C ILE A 220 -11.77 16.42 -11.78
N LEU A 221 -10.66 16.98 -12.28
CA LEU A 221 -9.62 17.59 -11.45
C LEU A 221 -10.19 18.68 -10.52
N ASN A 222 -11.06 19.54 -11.03
CA ASN A 222 -11.68 20.58 -10.22
C ASN A 222 -12.68 20.01 -9.19
N GLN A 223 -13.33 18.88 -9.45
CA GLN A 223 -14.17 18.20 -8.45
C GLN A 223 -13.33 17.61 -7.31
N VAL A 224 -12.18 17.00 -7.62
CA VAL A 224 -11.22 16.51 -6.62
C VAL A 224 -10.71 17.65 -5.73
N TYR A 225 -10.44 18.81 -6.33
CA TYR A 225 -9.77 19.92 -5.64
C TYR A 225 -10.72 20.79 -4.79
N ARG A 226 -12.04 20.72 -5.01
CA ARG A 226 -13.05 21.50 -4.28
C ARG A 226 -12.99 21.32 -2.75
N PRO A 227 -12.99 20.08 -2.20
CA PRO A 227 -12.84 19.88 -0.76
C PRO A 227 -11.51 20.42 -0.22
N ARG A 228 -10.42 20.24 -0.97
CA ARG A 228 -9.08 20.72 -0.60
C ARG A 228 -9.11 22.23 -0.37
N ALA A 229 -9.65 22.98 -1.32
CA ALA A 229 -9.70 24.43 -1.21
C ALA A 229 -10.70 24.95 -0.16
N SER A 230 -11.69 24.13 0.22
CA SER A 230 -12.68 24.50 1.23
C SER A 230 -12.17 24.29 2.66
N TRP A 231 -11.40 23.22 2.89
CA TRP A 231 -11.02 22.79 4.25
C TRP A 231 -9.54 22.94 4.58
N MET A 232 -8.67 23.04 3.57
CA MET A 232 -7.21 23.13 3.73
C MET A 232 -6.70 24.57 3.59
N THR A 233 -7.44 25.53 4.14
CA THR A 233 -7.13 26.97 4.11
C THR A 233 -6.17 27.39 5.25
N ARG A 234 -5.21 26.51 5.57
CA ARG A 234 -4.23 26.64 6.66
C ARG A 234 -2.92 25.94 6.25
N PRO A 235 -1.78 26.17 6.92
CA PRO A 235 -0.57 25.37 6.75
C PRO A 235 -0.84 23.88 6.95
N HIS A 236 -0.36 23.05 6.04
CA HIS A 236 -0.60 21.61 6.04
C HIS A 236 0.40 20.84 5.19
N CYS A 237 0.48 19.52 5.42
CA CYS A 237 1.15 18.57 4.55
C CYS A 237 0.12 17.84 3.66
N ALA A 238 0.34 17.75 2.35
CA ALA A 238 -0.52 16.97 1.46
C ALA A 238 0.23 15.81 0.82
N LEU A 239 -0.38 14.62 0.79
CA LEU A 239 0.11 13.50 -0.02
C LEU A 239 -0.62 13.52 -1.36
N ASN A 240 0.07 13.95 -2.41
CA ASN A 240 -0.51 14.06 -3.75
C ASN A 240 -0.37 12.77 -4.56
N TRP A 241 0.73 12.02 -4.39
CA TRP A 241 0.97 10.77 -5.10
C TRP A 241 1.45 9.68 -4.16
N MET A 242 0.95 8.47 -4.38
CA MET A 242 1.44 7.25 -3.73
C MET A 242 1.33 6.09 -4.72
N ALA A 243 2.45 5.43 -5.00
CA ALA A 243 2.48 4.25 -5.85
C ALA A 243 3.48 3.21 -5.31
N VAL A 244 3.15 1.94 -5.51
CA VAL A 244 4.05 0.81 -5.25
C VAL A 244 3.96 -0.14 -6.42
N ASP A 245 5.12 -0.55 -6.93
CA ASP A 245 5.26 -1.53 -8.00
C ASP A 245 4.44 -2.78 -7.66
N PRO A 246 3.61 -3.31 -8.58
CA PRO A 246 2.70 -4.43 -8.29
C PRO A 246 3.41 -5.66 -7.69
N GLY A 247 4.63 -5.96 -8.13
CA GLY A 247 5.43 -7.08 -7.63
C GLY A 247 5.98 -6.88 -6.21
N HIS A 248 5.90 -5.66 -5.69
CA HIS A 248 6.45 -5.25 -4.39
C HIS A 248 5.38 -4.81 -3.38
N ARG A 249 4.10 -4.88 -3.74
CA ARG A 249 2.98 -4.57 -2.84
C ARG A 249 2.88 -5.53 -1.66
N LEU A 250 2.20 -5.07 -0.61
CA LEU A 250 1.99 -5.81 0.64
C LEU A 250 3.30 -6.19 1.39
N ARG A 251 4.40 -5.50 1.07
CA ARG A 251 5.72 -5.66 1.72
C ARG A 251 6.10 -4.46 2.59
N GLY A 252 5.12 -3.71 3.10
CA GLY A 252 5.37 -2.58 4.01
C GLY A 252 5.92 -1.29 3.36
N ILE A 253 6.20 -1.27 2.05
CA ILE A 253 6.75 -0.11 1.34
C ILE A 253 5.88 1.15 1.49
N GLY A 254 4.55 1.00 1.39
CA GLY A 254 3.63 2.13 1.61
C GLY A 254 3.74 2.71 3.03
N CYS A 255 3.95 1.86 4.05
CA CYS A 255 4.16 2.35 5.42
C CYS A 255 5.46 3.15 5.53
N LEU A 256 6.56 2.65 4.94
CA LEU A 256 7.85 3.35 4.95
C LEU A 256 7.76 4.74 4.32
N LEU A 257 7.02 4.87 3.23
CA LEU A 257 6.83 6.14 2.53
C LEU A 257 5.88 7.09 3.27
N MET A 258 4.91 6.55 4.02
CA MET A 258 4.04 7.32 4.90
C MET A 258 4.78 7.85 6.13
N ASP A 259 5.64 7.03 6.74
CA ASP A 259 6.41 7.38 7.94
C ASP A 259 7.20 8.67 7.73
N VAL A 260 7.84 8.85 6.57
CA VAL A 260 8.64 10.05 6.27
C VAL A 260 7.80 11.33 6.28
N GLY A 261 6.66 11.34 5.60
CA GLY A 261 5.81 12.53 5.52
C GLY A 261 5.05 12.82 6.82
N VAL A 262 4.58 11.78 7.52
CA VAL A 262 3.90 11.93 8.80
C VAL A 262 4.86 12.38 9.89
N ALA A 263 6.08 11.85 9.94
CA ALA A 263 7.11 12.33 10.86
C ALA A 263 7.38 13.82 10.64
N ARG A 264 7.52 14.24 9.38
CA ARG A 264 7.73 15.66 9.05
C ARG A 264 6.55 16.54 9.44
N ALA A 265 5.32 16.08 9.21
CA ALA A 265 4.12 16.80 9.62
C ALA A 265 4.03 16.93 11.16
N ASP A 266 4.37 15.87 11.89
CA ASP A 266 4.38 15.86 13.36
C ASP A 266 5.47 16.77 13.95
N GLU A 267 6.64 16.84 13.32
CA GLU A 267 7.72 17.77 13.70
C GLU A 267 7.29 19.24 13.56
N LEU A 268 6.54 19.55 12.50
CA LEU A 268 6.04 20.89 12.22
C LEU A 268 4.68 21.19 12.89
N ASP A 269 4.12 20.20 13.59
CA ASP A 269 2.76 20.21 14.14
C ASP A 269 1.70 20.64 13.11
N LEU A 270 1.80 20.12 11.88
CA LEU A 270 0.88 20.38 10.79
C LEU A 270 -0.18 19.29 10.64
N GLU A 271 -1.35 19.69 10.13
CA GLU A 271 -2.39 18.75 9.71
C GLU A 271 -2.00 18.13 8.36
N CYS A 272 -2.55 16.95 8.05
CA CYS A 272 -2.33 16.32 6.75
C CYS A 272 -3.61 16.11 5.96
N TRP A 273 -3.46 16.09 4.65
CA TRP A 273 -4.55 15.89 3.70
C TRP A 273 -4.16 14.97 2.55
N LEU A 274 -5.10 14.15 2.10
CA LEU A 274 -4.93 13.34 0.90
C LEU A 274 -6.27 12.91 0.31
N GLU A 275 -6.21 12.49 -0.95
CA GLU A 275 -7.30 11.82 -1.64
C GLU A 275 -6.94 10.35 -1.84
N ALA A 276 -7.65 9.46 -1.14
CA ALA A 276 -7.39 8.03 -1.16
C ALA A 276 -8.25 7.31 -2.20
N SER A 277 -7.65 6.38 -2.92
CA SER A 277 -8.39 5.29 -3.56
C SER A 277 -8.94 4.32 -2.52
N GLU A 278 -9.90 3.49 -2.91
CA GLU A 278 -10.42 2.40 -2.08
C GLU A 278 -9.28 1.47 -1.59
N MET A 279 -8.31 1.20 -2.47
CA MET A 279 -7.13 0.37 -2.17
C MET A 279 -6.17 1.04 -1.17
N GLY A 280 -5.98 2.36 -1.27
CA GLY A 280 -5.06 3.12 -0.43
C GLY A 280 -5.63 3.44 0.96
N LYS A 281 -6.95 3.62 1.07
CA LYS A 281 -7.63 4.05 2.30
C LYS A 281 -7.21 3.26 3.57
N PRO A 282 -7.16 1.90 3.58
CA PRO A 282 -6.78 1.15 4.77
C PRO A 282 -5.32 1.38 5.23
N LEU A 283 -4.43 1.82 4.34
CA LEU A 283 -3.08 2.23 4.72
C LEU A 283 -3.15 3.54 5.50
N TYR A 284 -3.83 4.55 4.95
CA TYR A 284 -3.87 5.88 5.54
C TYR A 284 -4.58 5.91 6.91
N GLU A 285 -5.62 5.10 7.10
CA GLU A 285 -6.29 4.96 8.40
C GLU A 285 -5.34 4.50 9.51
N LYS A 286 -4.35 3.64 9.20
CA LYS A 286 -3.32 3.21 10.17
C LYS A 286 -2.42 4.36 10.64
N PHE A 287 -2.33 5.42 9.84
CA PHE A 287 -1.55 6.62 10.13
C PHE A 287 -2.40 7.73 10.78
N GLY A 288 -3.63 7.42 11.21
CA GLY A 288 -4.51 8.35 11.91
C GLY A 288 -5.32 9.28 10.99
N TYR A 289 -5.37 8.98 9.69
CA TYR A 289 -6.25 9.71 8.79
C TYR A 289 -7.71 9.28 8.97
N GLN A 290 -8.60 10.26 8.93
CA GLN A 290 -10.04 10.10 8.99
C GLN A 290 -10.64 10.39 7.62
N SER A 291 -11.53 9.51 7.15
CA SER A 291 -12.28 9.76 5.92
C SER A 291 -13.40 10.76 6.19
N LEU A 292 -13.39 11.89 5.49
CA LEU A 292 -14.37 12.97 5.69
C LEU A 292 -15.50 12.92 4.67
N LEU A 293 -15.15 12.70 3.40
CA LEU A 293 -16.07 12.73 2.28
C LEU A 293 -15.66 11.68 1.25
N LYS A 294 -16.67 10.99 0.71
CA LYS A 294 -16.54 10.17 -0.49
C LYS A 294 -16.97 11.00 -1.68
N VAL A 295 -16.05 11.26 -2.61
CA VAL A 295 -16.31 12.05 -3.82
C VAL A 295 -16.58 11.07 -4.96
N ALA A 296 -17.84 11.02 -5.40
CA ALA A 296 -18.23 10.45 -6.68
C ALA A 296 -18.25 11.56 -7.72
N PHE A 297 -17.80 11.27 -8.93
CA PHE A 297 -17.64 12.27 -9.97
C PHE A 297 -18.93 12.46 -10.76
N ASP A 298 -19.45 13.69 -10.75
CA ASP A 298 -20.58 14.07 -11.60
C ASP A 298 -20.09 14.47 -12.98
N ASN A 299 -20.46 13.66 -13.96
CA ASN A 299 -20.12 13.83 -15.36
C ASN A 299 -21.35 14.11 -16.23
N GLN A 300 -22.50 14.38 -15.61
CA GLN A 300 -23.70 14.76 -16.34
C GLN A 300 -23.51 16.12 -16.98
N LYS A 301 -23.71 16.17 -18.30
CA LYS A 301 -23.62 17.38 -19.10
C LYS A 301 -24.81 17.42 -20.06
N PRO A 302 -25.70 18.42 -19.95
CA PRO A 302 -26.77 18.61 -20.94
C PRO A 302 -26.18 18.73 -22.34
N ASN A 303 -26.78 18.03 -23.31
CA ASN A 303 -26.30 18.01 -24.71
C ASN A 303 -24.81 17.61 -24.84
N ALA A 304 -24.34 16.65 -24.03
CA ALA A 304 -22.99 16.11 -24.12
C ALA A 304 -22.67 15.63 -25.55
N SER A 305 -21.46 15.92 -26.03
CA SER A 305 -20.97 15.35 -27.30
C SER A 305 -20.65 13.87 -27.14
N ASP A 306 -20.46 13.17 -28.25
CA ASP A 306 -20.05 11.77 -28.22
C ASP A 306 -18.65 11.60 -27.64
N GLU A 307 -17.74 12.56 -27.85
CA GLU A 307 -16.42 12.52 -27.19
C GLU A 307 -16.54 12.65 -25.67
N TRP A 308 -17.43 13.49 -25.15
CA TRP A 308 -17.67 13.59 -23.71
C TRP A 308 -18.22 12.29 -23.14
N ARG A 309 -19.21 11.69 -23.81
CA ARG A 309 -19.80 10.41 -23.38
C ARG A 309 -18.76 9.29 -23.38
N ARG A 310 -17.90 9.23 -24.41
CA ARG A 310 -16.77 8.28 -24.45
C ARG A 310 -15.81 8.53 -23.29
N CYS A 311 -15.36 9.78 -23.10
CA CYS A 311 -14.43 10.14 -22.03
C CYS A 311 -15.04 9.87 -20.63
N ALA A 312 -16.34 10.07 -20.44
CA ALA A 312 -17.06 9.66 -19.23
C ALA A 312 -17.12 8.14 -19.06
N HIS A 313 -17.33 7.37 -20.12
CA HIS A 313 -17.36 5.91 -20.01
C HIS A 313 -15.98 5.32 -19.69
N GLU A 314 -14.93 5.80 -20.37
CA GLU A 314 -13.58 5.23 -20.31
C GLU A 314 -12.75 5.73 -19.14
N MET A 315 -12.91 7.01 -18.75
CA MET A 315 -12.00 7.69 -17.84
C MET A 315 -12.66 8.19 -16.55
N THR A 316 -13.94 7.90 -16.30
CA THR A 316 -14.54 8.21 -14.98
C THR A 316 -13.87 7.32 -13.94
N PRO A 317 -13.17 7.91 -12.94
CA PRO A 317 -12.55 7.10 -11.92
C PRO A 317 -13.58 6.55 -10.92
N PRO A 318 -13.23 5.47 -10.19
CA PRO A 318 -13.95 5.10 -8.98
C PRO A 318 -14.00 6.26 -7.98
N PRO A 319 -14.99 6.31 -7.07
CA PRO A 319 -15.03 7.33 -6.04
C PRO A 319 -13.76 7.34 -5.19
N ILE A 320 -13.32 8.54 -4.83
CA ILE A 320 -12.17 8.76 -3.95
C ILE A 320 -12.64 9.19 -2.57
N PHE A 321 -11.78 9.02 -1.57
CA PHE A 321 -12.04 9.45 -0.20
C PHE A 321 -11.12 10.60 0.15
N THR A 322 -11.67 11.77 0.44
CA THR A 322 -10.87 12.85 1.02
C THR A 322 -10.62 12.52 2.47
N MET A 323 -9.35 12.45 2.85
CA MET A 323 -8.94 12.06 4.18
C MET A 323 -8.08 13.13 4.82
N TRP A 324 -8.27 13.30 6.13
CA TRP A 324 -7.61 14.31 6.92
C TRP A 324 -7.01 13.71 8.17
N ARG A 325 -5.83 14.20 8.54
CA ARG A 325 -5.17 13.85 9.79
C ARG A 325 -4.97 15.13 10.62
N PRO A 326 -5.46 15.20 11.86
CA PRO A 326 -5.23 16.36 12.72
C PRO A 326 -3.75 16.57 13.06
N ARG A 327 -3.41 17.80 13.47
CA ARG A 327 -2.11 18.15 14.08
C ARG A 327 -1.82 17.24 15.28
N LYS A 328 -0.55 16.99 15.59
CA LYS A 328 -0.15 16.09 16.69
C LYS A 328 -0.56 16.67 18.05
N SER A 329 -0.44 17.98 18.24
CA SER A 329 -0.86 18.68 19.46
C SER A 329 -2.35 18.48 19.78
N LEU A 330 -3.20 18.43 18.75
CA LEU A 330 -4.64 18.16 18.90
C LEU A 330 -4.93 16.72 19.37
N HIS A 331 -4.03 15.77 19.12
CA HIS A 331 -4.14 14.40 19.64
C HIS A 331 -3.55 14.24 21.05
N ALA A 332 -2.51 15.02 21.38
CA ALA A 332 -1.80 14.91 22.66
C ALA A 332 -2.54 15.62 23.83
N GLY A 333 -3.38 16.61 23.53
CA GLY A 333 -4.23 17.30 24.50
C GLY A 333 -5.47 16.47 24.86
N GLY A 334 -5.30 15.43 25.66
CA GLY A 334 -6.42 14.67 26.22
C GLY A 334 -7.41 15.59 26.92
N GLN A 335 -8.69 15.51 26.54
CA GLN A 335 -9.89 16.21 27.04
C GLN A 335 -10.50 17.30 26.14
N GLY A 336 -9.89 17.69 25.02
CA GLY A 336 -10.56 18.52 24.01
C GLY A 336 -11.37 17.67 23.01
N GLU A 337 -12.60 18.09 22.69
CA GLU A 337 -13.36 17.50 21.57
C GLU A 337 -12.61 17.76 20.26
N LEU A 338 -12.42 16.72 19.43
CA LEU A 338 -11.73 16.85 18.15
C LEU A 338 -12.51 17.80 17.24
N ARG A 339 -11.94 18.97 16.95
CA ARG A 339 -12.53 19.92 16.00
C ARG A 339 -12.23 19.49 14.58
N MET A 340 -13.28 19.19 13.83
CA MET A 340 -13.21 18.82 12.43
C MET A 340 -12.73 20.00 11.55
N PRO A 341 -12.20 19.76 10.33
CA PRO A 341 -11.57 20.81 9.51
C PRO A 341 -12.45 22.03 9.22
N TRP A 342 -13.75 21.84 9.02
CA TRP A 342 -14.70 22.94 8.80
C TRP A 342 -14.91 23.82 10.03
N ALA A 343 -14.59 23.31 11.23
CA ALA A 343 -14.67 24.07 12.47
C ALA A 343 -13.36 24.82 12.78
N LEU A 344 -12.25 24.55 12.09
CA LEU A 344 -10.93 25.13 12.40
C LEU A 344 -10.75 26.56 11.84
N GLY A 345 -11.62 27.02 10.93
CA GLY A 345 -11.51 28.34 10.32
C GLY A 345 -10.33 28.48 9.36
N THR A 346 -9.98 29.71 8.99
CA THR A 346 -8.89 30.01 8.05
C THR A 346 -7.74 30.69 8.78
N GLU A 347 -6.51 30.24 8.53
CA GLU A 347 -5.29 30.94 8.96
C GLU A 347 -4.80 31.77 7.76
N ARG A 348 -4.50 33.06 8.00
CA ARG A 348 -4.04 33.99 6.96
C ARG A 348 -2.57 33.79 6.65
#